data_AF-A0AA41MLW1-F1
#
_entry.id   AF-A0AA41MLW1-F1
#
_cell.length_a   1.000
_cell.length_b   1.000
_cell.length_c   1.000
_cell.angle_alpha   90.00
_cell.angle_beta   90.00
_cell.angle_gamma   90.00
#
_symmetry.space_group_name_H-M   'P 1'
#
loop_
_entity.id
_entity.type
_entity.pdbx_description
1 polymer ?
#
loop_
_entity_poly.entity_id
_entity_poly.type
_entity_poly.pdbx_seq_one_letter_code
_entity_poly.pdbx_strand_id
1 'polypeptide(L)'
;MNSETAVFQATQNYYTVGNKTDDFRFHTNVNDRTKFGGSIYQKVNKTLENNYLSWTVQNTCFGIATKYQIHPDACFSAKVNNSSLIGL
;
A
#
# COMPACT_ATOMS: atom_id res chain seq x y z
N MET A 1 30.70 14.98 -39.04
CA MET A 1 29.39 15.39 -38.50
C MET A 1 29.10 14.42 -37.37
N ASN A 2 29.34 14.82 -36.13
CA ASN A 2 29.26 13.93 -34.99
C ASN A 2 27.85 14.08 -34.44
N SER A 3 26.97 13.13 -34.75
CA SER A 3 25.63 13.09 -34.19
C SER A 3 25.72 12.59 -32.75
N GLU A 4 25.72 13.51 -31.79
CA GLU A 4 25.49 13.17 -30.38
C GLU A 4 24.02 12.82 -30.21
N THR A 5 23.74 11.52 -30.11
CA THR A 5 22.41 11.04 -29.74
C THR A 5 22.22 11.28 -28.24
N ALA A 6 21.39 12.25 -27.87
CA ALA A 6 21.00 12.43 -26.47
C ALA A 6 20.30 11.15 -25.98
N VAL A 7 20.92 10.44 -25.05
CA VAL A 7 20.30 9.29 -24.39
C VAL A 7 19.23 9.83 -23.44
N PHE A 8 17.96 9.71 -23.82
CA PHE A 8 16.85 10.09 -22.95
C PHE A 8 16.76 9.08 -21.80
N GLN A 9 17.36 9.43 -20.67
CA GLN A 9 17.31 8.62 -19.45
C GLN A 9 16.00 8.91 -18.72
N ALA A 10 15.10 7.92 -18.68
CA ALA A 10 13.89 8.01 -17.86
C ALA A 10 14.28 8.22 -16.39
N THR A 11 13.97 9.40 -15.86
CA THR A 11 14.32 9.83 -14.50
C THR A 11 13.44 9.21 -13.43
N GLN A 12 12.24 8.76 -13.79
CA GLN A 12 11.32 8.09 -12.89
C GLN A 12 10.70 6.86 -13.55
N ASN A 13 10.63 5.75 -12.82
CA ASN A 13 9.98 4.52 -13.28
C ASN A 13 9.13 3.92 -12.17
N TYR A 14 7.87 3.62 -12.48
CA TYR A 14 6.91 3.03 -11.54
C TYR A 14 6.41 1.70 -12.10
N TYR A 15 6.66 0.61 -11.38
CA TYR A 15 6.12 -0.70 -11.72
C TYR A 15 5.24 -1.18 -10.59
N THR A 16 4.02 -1.62 -10.91
CA THR A 16 3.07 -2.16 -9.94
C THR A 16 2.55 -3.49 -10.46
N VAL A 17 2.57 -4.50 -9.59
CA VAL A 17 1.97 -5.81 -9.85
C VAL A 17 1.02 -6.12 -8.70
N GLY A 18 -0.15 -6.65 -9.02
CA GLY A 18 -1.13 -6.98 -7.99
C GLY A 18 -2.16 -7.98 -8.47
N ASN A 19 -2.92 -8.49 -7.50
CA ASN A 19 -4.07 -9.35 -7.70
C ASN A 19 -5.26 -8.77 -6.93
N LYS A 20 -6.45 -8.91 -7.50
CA LYS A 20 -7.70 -8.47 -6.90
C LYS A 20 -8.75 -9.56 -7.06
N THR A 21 -9.38 -9.91 -5.95
CA THR A 21 -10.67 -10.60 -5.87
C THR A 21 -11.69 -9.65 -5.23
N ASP A 22 -12.90 -10.14 -4.95
CA ASP A 22 -13.93 -9.34 -4.29
C ASP A 22 -13.53 -8.95 -2.86
N ASP A 23 -12.98 -9.90 -2.12
CA ASP A 23 -12.66 -9.73 -0.69
C ASP A 23 -11.17 -9.50 -0.42
N PHE A 24 -10.29 -9.64 -1.42
CA PHE A 24 -8.85 -9.51 -1.23
C PHE A 24 -8.20 -8.67 -2.32
N ARG A 25 -7.28 -7.79 -1.93
CA ARG A 25 -6.42 -7.07 -2.88
C ARG A 25 -5.01 -7.09 -2.35
N PHE A 26 -4.09 -7.48 -3.21
CA PHE A 26 -2.67 -7.36 -2.95
C PHE A 26 -2.06 -6.58 -4.10
N HIS A 27 -1.19 -5.63 -3.79
CA HIS A 27 -0.29 -5.07 -4.78
C HIS A 27 1.08 -4.82 -4.17
N THR A 28 2.10 -4.91 -5.01
CA THR A 28 3.44 -4.46 -4.72
C THR A 28 3.88 -3.50 -5.81
N ASN A 29 4.67 -2.51 -5.44
CA ASN A 29 5.23 -1.55 -6.36
C ASN A 29 6.73 -1.39 -6.15
N VAL A 30 7.43 -1.05 -7.22
CA VAL A 30 8.81 -0.58 -7.18
C VAL A 30 8.90 0.75 -7.92
N ASN A 31 9.39 1.76 -7.20
CA ASN A 31 9.62 3.09 -7.75
C ASN A 31 11.12 3.30 -7.89
N ASP A 32 11.54 3.78 -9.05
CA ASP A 32 12.92 4.19 -9.37
C ASP A 32 13.95 3.10 -9.03
N ARG A 33 13.53 1.83 -9.19
CA ARG A 33 14.30 0.61 -8.91
C ARG A 33 14.78 0.44 -7.46
N THR A 34 14.43 1.36 -6.56
CA THR A 34 15.03 1.46 -5.22
C THR A 34 14.03 1.50 -4.08
N LYS A 35 12.80 1.95 -4.34
CA LYS A 35 11.73 2.07 -3.34
C LYS A 35 10.71 0.98 -3.58
N PHE A 36 10.74 -0.07 -2.76
CA PHE A 36 9.74 -1.13 -2.82
C PHE A 36 8.63 -0.83 -1.83
N GLY A 37 7.39 -1.11 -2.21
CA GLY A 37 6.25 -1.00 -1.32
C GLY A 37 5.16 -1.98 -1.70
N GLY A 38 4.08 -1.90 -0.95
CA GLY A 38 2.88 -2.64 -1.27
C GLY A 38 1.82 -2.49 -0.21
N SER A 39 0.65 -3.01 -0.53
CA SER A 39 -0.41 -3.16 0.45
C SER A 39 -1.17 -4.46 0.26
N ILE A 40 -1.74 -4.93 1.37
CA ILE A 40 -2.75 -5.97 1.41
C ILE A 40 -4.01 -5.34 1.98
N TYR A 41 -5.11 -5.53 1.26
CA TYR A 41 -6.46 -5.25 1.70
C TYR A 41 -7.20 -6.57 1.82
N GLN A 42 -7.88 -6.77 2.95
CA GLN A 42 -8.73 -7.93 3.16
C GLN A 42 -10.05 -7.51 3.79
N LYS A 43 -11.15 -7.82 3.11
CA LYS A 43 -12.49 -7.79 3.69
C LYS A 43 -12.73 -9.12 4.38
N VAL A 44 -12.95 -9.10 5.69
CA VAL A 44 -13.04 -10.34 6.48
C VAL A 44 -14.47 -10.84 6.55
N ASN A 45 -15.44 -9.94 6.73
CA ASN A 45 -16.87 -10.25 6.64
C ASN A 45 -17.67 -8.96 6.35
N LYS A 46 -19.00 -8.99 6.53
CA LYS A 46 -19.87 -7.82 6.29
C LYS A 46 -19.78 -6.73 7.36
N THR A 47 -19.33 -7.04 8.58
CA THR A 47 -19.24 -6.11 9.72
C THR A 47 -17.80 -5.70 10.04
N LEU A 48 -16.82 -6.60 9.90
CA LEU A 48 -15.40 -6.31 9.88
C LEU A 48 -14.99 -6.02 8.43
N GLU A 49 -15.20 -4.77 8.04
CA GLU A 49 -15.13 -4.34 6.65
C GLU A 49 -13.72 -4.50 6.08
N ASN A 50 -12.67 -4.18 6.83
CA ASN A 50 -11.33 -4.09 6.23
C ASN A 50 -10.18 -4.29 7.23
N ASN A 51 -9.21 -5.11 6.86
CA ASN A 51 -7.84 -5.05 7.37
C ASN A 51 -6.92 -4.55 6.26
N TYR A 52 -6.02 -3.64 6.59
CA TYR A 52 -5.07 -3.02 5.67
C TYR A 52 -3.66 -3.14 6.24
N LEU A 53 -2.75 -3.73 5.47
CA LEU A 53 -1.32 -3.71 5.75
C LEU A 53 -0.64 -2.94 4.63
N SER A 54 0.21 -1.99 4.95
CA SER A 54 1.09 -1.33 3.98
C SER A 54 2.53 -1.35 4.44
N TRP A 55 3.47 -1.46 3.50
CA TRP A 55 4.89 -1.38 3.81
C TRP A 55 5.69 -0.60 2.76
N THR A 56 6.90 -0.17 3.14
CA THR A 56 7.91 0.38 2.23
C THR A 56 9.32 -0.06 2.67
N VAL A 57 10.16 -0.47 1.73
CA VAL A 57 11.55 -0.91 1.94
C VAL A 57 12.50 0.23 1.58
N GLN A 58 13.10 0.83 2.61
CA GLN A 58 14.29 1.70 2.59
C GLN A 58 14.53 2.18 4.04
N ASN A 59 13.48 2.70 4.66
CA ASN A 59 13.38 2.94 6.09
C ASN A 59 12.20 2.13 6.62
N THR A 60 12.29 0.79 6.57
CA THR A 60 11.17 -0.17 6.78
C THR A 60 10.01 0.43 7.57
N CYS A 61 9.02 0.96 6.87
CA CYS A 61 7.81 1.52 7.47
C CYS A 61 6.71 0.51 7.23
N PHE A 62 5.99 0.11 8.26
CA PHE A 62 4.76 -0.66 8.11
C PHE A 62 3.64 -0.06 8.95
N GLY A 63 2.43 -0.20 8.43
CA GLY A 63 1.20 0.21 9.11
C GLY A 63 0.14 -0.86 8.96
N ILE A 64 -0.58 -1.12 10.05
CA ILE A 64 -1.75 -2.00 10.07
C ILE A 64 -2.95 -1.14 10.44
N ALA A 65 -4.04 -1.24 9.69
CA ALA A 65 -5.28 -0.56 9.99
C ALA A 65 -6.46 -1.53 9.90
N THR A 66 -7.48 -1.25 10.68
CA THR A 66 -8.75 -1.98 10.64
C THR A 66 -9.92 -1.01 10.70
N LYS A 67 -11.02 -1.40 10.07
CA LYS A 67 -12.32 -0.72 10.17
C LYS A 67 -13.39 -1.76 10.53
N TYR A 68 -14.11 -1.46 11.60
CA TYR A 68 -15.17 -2.30 12.13
C TYR A 68 -16.50 -1.54 12.12
N GLN A 69 -17.45 -2.01 11.31
CA GLN A 69 -18.81 -1.53 11.29
C GLN A 69 -19.60 -2.17 12.45
N ILE A 70 -20.04 -1.33 13.37
CA ILE A 70 -20.79 -1.72 14.56
C ILE A 70 -22.31 -1.68 14.25
N HIS A 71 -22.71 -0.71 13.43
CA HIS A 71 -24.09 -0.47 12.99
C HIS A 71 -24.07 0.02 11.52
N PRO A 72 -25.17 -0.10 10.74
CA PRO A 72 -25.29 0.55 9.44
C PRO A 72 -24.75 2.00 9.38
N ASP A 73 -24.98 2.77 10.44
CA ASP A 73 -24.58 4.18 10.54
C ASP A 73 -23.38 4.45 11.47
N ALA A 74 -22.73 3.40 11.99
CA ALA A 74 -21.62 3.56 12.94
C ALA A 74 -20.46 2.61 12.65
N CYS A 75 -19.24 3.16 12.64
CA CYS A 75 -18.02 2.40 12.50
C CYS A 75 -16.94 2.89 13.47
N PHE A 76 -16.04 1.99 13.82
CA PHE A 76 -14.83 2.25 14.57
C PHE A 76 -13.64 1.94 13.67
N SER A 77 -12.61 2.78 13.70
CA SER A 77 -11.37 2.56 12.94
C SER A 77 -10.20 2.60 13.89
N ALA A 78 -9.21 1.75 13.67
CA ALA A 78 -7.97 1.80 14.42
C ALA A 78 -6.79 1.57 13.47
N LYS A 79 -5.65 2.21 13.75
CA LYS A 79 -4.42 1.99 13.01
C LYS A 79 -3.20 2.07 13.92
N VAL A 80 -2.20 1.27 13.60
CA VAL A 80 -0.91 1.25 14.28
C VAL A 80 0.21 1.25 13.24
N ASN A 81 1.38 1.76 13.60
CA ASN A 81 2.58 1.64 12.78
C ASN A 81 3.80 1.24 13.60
N ASN A 82 4.91 0.97 12.92
CA ASN A 82 6.17 0.58 13.55
C ASN A 82 6.97 1.74 14.17
N SER A 83 6.37 2.92 14.25
CA SER A 83 6.86 4.07 15.03
C SER A 83 6.11 4.20 16.36
N SER A 84 5.43 3.15 16.80
CA SER A 84 4.63 3.10 18.03
C SER A 84 3.50 4.12 18.07
N LEU A 85 3.02 4.59 16.91
CA LEU A 85 1.87 5.48 16.83
C LEU A 85 0.58 4.66 16.74
N ILE A 86 -0.42 5.09 17.51
CA ILE A 86 -1.77 4.51 17.53
C ILE A 86 -2.75 5.62 17.12
N GLY A 87 -3.64 5.31 16.18
CA GLY A 87 -4.79 6.15 15.82
C GLY A 87 -6.09 5.40 16.08
N LEU A 88 -7.07 6.11 16.64
CA LEU A 88 -8.43 5.65 16.95
C LEU A 88 -9.44 6.61 16.30
#